data_AF-A0A2N6FW24-F1
#
_entry.id   AF-A0A2N6FW24-F1
#
_cell.length_a   1.000
_cell.length_b   1.000
_cell.length_c   1.000
_cell.angle_alpha   90.00
_cell.angle_beta   90.00
_cell.angle_gamma   90.00
#
_symmetry.space_group_name_H-M   'P 1'
#
loop_
_entity.id
_entity.type
_entity.pdbx_description
1 polymer ?
#
loop_
_entity_poly.entity_id
_entity_poly.type
_entity_poly.pdbx_seq_one_letter_code
_entity_poly.pdbx_strand_id
1 'polypeptide(L)'
;MNETAFESIKAYGSGQGFELIEQKDTFTIQFKREKLLFRVTVAFNVLEWFLDIEDMLSDLKFHDWGDYVGYDKRHKEELALEMIDHLHRLFHALLEKQFRLQKGRTFFIASDKCEWLIDGKWIEFNYGDT
;
A
#
# COMPACT_ATOMS: atom_id res chain seq x y z
N MET A 1 -18.28 -13.82 1.75
CA MET A 1 -18.01 -14.30 0.39
C MET A 1 -17.18 -13.25 -0.37
N ASN A 2 -16.03 -12.82 0.20
CA ASN A 2 -15.13 -11.81 -0.38
C ASN A 2 -13.69 -12.34 -0.57
N GLU A 3 -13.38 -13.52 -0.06
CA GLU A 3 -12.03 -14.13 -0.12
C GLU A 3 -11.58 -14.29 -1.57
N THR A 4 -12.47 -14.75 -2.46
CA THR A 4 -12.20 -14.93 -3.89
C THR A 4 -11.85 -13.64 -4.64
N ALA A 5 -12.32 -12.48 -4.17
CA ALA A 5 -12.05 -11.21 -4.83
C ALA A 5 -10.63 -10.71 -4.52
N PHE A 6 -10.15 -10.95 -3.28
CA PHE A 6 -8.79 -10.66 -2.87
C PHE A 6 -7.75 -11.66 -3.39
N GLU A 7 -8.17 -12.85 -3.85
CA GLU A 7 -7.30 -13.78 -4.58
C GLU A 7 -6.67 -13.14 -5.82
N SER A 8 -7.35 -12.18 -6.47
CA SER A 8 -6.77 -11.44 -7.60
C SER A 8 -5.55 -10.61 -7.20
N ILE A 9 -5.56 -10.02 -5.99
CA ILE A 9 -4.45 -9.25 -5.44
C ILE A 9 -3.30 -10.18 -5.03
N LYS A 10 -3.62 -11.31 -4.37
CA LYS A 10 -2.63 -12.34 -4.03
C LYS A 10 -1.94 -12.88 -5.28
N ALA A 11 -2.70 -13.25 -6.30
CA ALA A 11 -2.20 -13.76 -7.57
C ALA A 11 -1.33 -12.73 -8.31
N TYR A 12 -1.73 -11.46 -8.29
CA TYR A 12 -0.91 -10.37 -8.84
C TYR A 12 0.46 -10.33 -8.18
N GLY A 13 0.51 -10.35 -6.85
CA GLY A 13 1.77 -10.31 -6.10
C GLY A 13 2.67 -11.52 -6.40
N SER A 14 2.11 -12.73 -6.37
CA SER A 14 2.87 -13.95 -6.69
C SER A 14 3.44 -13.94 -8.12
N GLY A 15 2.71 -13.38 -9.09
CA GLY A 15 3.16 -13.26 -10.47
C GLY A 15 4.36 -12.31 -10.67
N GLN A 16 4.58 -11.37 -9.74
CA GLN A 16 5.68 -10.41 -9.76
C GLN A 16 6.89 -10.83 -8.91
N GLY A 17 6.86 -12.04 -8.35
CA GLY A 17 7.92 -12.54 -7.46
C GLY A 17 7.90 -11.91 -6.06
N PHE A 18 6.77 -11.36 -5.64
CA PHE A 18 6.60 -10.83 -4.29
C PHE A 18 6.43 -11.97 -3.28
N GLU A 19 6.84 -11.71 -2.05
CA GLU A 19 6.57 -12.62 -0.95
C GLU A 19 5.17 -12.34 -0.41
N LEU A 20 4.34 -13.38 -0.37
CA LEU A 20 3.01 -13.34 0.19
C LEU A 20 3.03 -14.03 1.56
N ILE A 21 2.62 -13.30 2.59
CA ILE A 21 2.48 -13.78 3.96
C ILE A 21 0.99 -13.81 4.30
N GLU A 22 0.40 -15.00 4.36
CA GLU A 22 -1.01 -15.17 4.69
C GLU A 22 -1.20 -15.37 6.20
N GLN A 23 -2.22 -14.71 6.74
CA GLN A 23 -2.69 -14.86 8.11
C GLN A 23 -4.21 -15.09 8.09
N LYS A 24 -4.79 -15.34 9.26
CA LYS A 24 -6.20 -15.73 9.37
C LYS A 24 -7.17 -14.72 8.73
N ASP A 25 -6.96 -13.42 8.98
CA ASP A 25 -7.87 -12.34 8.59
C ASP A 25 -7.17 -11.25 7.77
N THR A 26 -5.91 -11.48 7.42
CA THR A 26 -5.06 -10.55 6.69
C THR A 26 -4.13 -11.29 5.74
N PHE A 27 -3.60 -10.60 4.75
CA PHE A 27 -2.41 -11.03 4.02
C PHE A 27 -1.49 -9.83 3.80
N THR A 28 -0.19 -10.09 3.74
CA THR A 28 0.81 -9.07 3.43
C THR A 28 1.53 -9.44 2.15
N ILE A 29 1.57 -8.52 1.20
CA ILE A 29 2.45 -8.59 0.04
C ILE A 29 3.68 -7.74 0.35
N GLN A 30 4.85 -8.36 0.32
CA GLN A 30 6.11 -7.66 0.54
C GLN A 30 7.10 -7.86 -0.60
N PHE A 31 7.83 -6.80 -0.92
CA PHE A 31 8.90 -6.83 -1.91
C PHE A 31 9.92 -5.74 -1.66
N LYS A 32 11.11 -5.94 -2.22
CA LYS A 32 12.23 -5.01 -2.11
C LYS A 32 12.50 -4.38 -3.46
N ARG A 33 12.79 -3.09 -3.47
CA ARG A 33 13.30 -2.38 -4.65
C ARG A 33 14.34 -1.37 -4.22
N GLU A 34 15.53 -1.50 -4.79
CA GLU A 34 16.70 -0.73 -4.36
C GLU A 34 16.93 -0.89 -2.85
N LYS A 35 16.94 0.22 -2.10
CA LYS A 35 17.06 0.24 -0.65
C LYS A 35 15.73 0.20 0.09
N LEU A 36 14.60 0.23 -0.61
CA LEU A 36 13.27 0.30 0.00
C LEU A 36 12.64 -1.09 0.12
N LEU A 37 12.04 -1.35 1.28
CA LEU A 37 11.19 -2.50 1.55
C LEU A 37 9.74 -2.01 1.65
N PHE A 38 8.89 -2.54 0.77
CA PHE A 38 7.47 -2.26 0.71
C PHE A 38 6.70 -3.41 1.35
N ARG A 39 5.71 -3.07 2.18
CA ARG A 39 4.76 -4.03 2.74
C ARG A 39 3.37 -3.45 2.59
N VAL A 40 2.49 -4.18 1.89
CA VAL A 40 1.07 -3.85 1.82
C VAL A 40 0.31 -4.94 2.54
N THR A 41 -0.26 -4.60 3.70
CA THR A 41 -1.06 -5.50 4.51
C THR A 41 -2.53 -5.21 4.27
N VAL A 42 -3.29 -6.24 3.90
CA VAL A 42 -4.71 -6.14 3.58
C VAL A 42 -5.52 -6.89 4.63
N ALA A 43 -6.37 -6.18 5.35
CA ALA A 43 -7.32 -6.72 6.31
C ALA A 43 -8.71 -6.84 5.68
N PHE A 44 -8.92 -7.95 4.94
CA PHE A 44 -10.08 -8.15 4.07
C PHE A 44 -11.42 -8.24 4.80
N ASN A 45 -11.42 -8.55 6.10
CA ASN A 45 -12.66 -8.61 6.89
C ASN A 45 -13.18 -7.25 7.33
N VAL A 46 -12.29 -6.28 7.55
CA VAL A 46 -12.65 -4.89 7.90
C VAL A 46 -12.58 -3.95 6.70
N LEU A 47 -12.08 -4.43 5.56
CA LEU A 47 -11.85 -3.65 4.34
C LEU A 47 -10.90 -2.48 4.61
N GLU A 48 -9.74 -2.81 5.19
CA GLU A 48 -8.65 -1.87 5.44
C GLU A 48 -7.36 -2.36 4.78
N TRP A 49 -6.51 -1.44 4.37
CA TRP A 49 -5.14 -1.74 3.96
C TRP A 49 -4.16 -0.79 4.61
N PHE A 50 -2.93 -1.28 4.77
CA PHE A 50 -1.81 -0.56 5.36
C PHE A 50 -0.61 -0.68 4.43
N LEU A 51 0.03 0.46 4.14
CA LEU A 51 1.26 0.54 3.37
C LEU A 51 2.39 0.98 4.30
N ASP A 52 3.37 0.11 4.48
CA ASP A 52 4.62 0.42 5.15
C ASP A 52 5.75 0.46 4.13
N ILE A 53 6.53 1.54 4.14
CA ILE A 53 7.75 1.67 3.34
C ILE A 53 8.91 1.97 4.29
N GLU A 54 9.94 1.13 4.24
CA GLU A 54 11.14 1.22 5.08
C GLU A 54 12.37 1.35 4.20
N ASP A 55 13.20 2.38 4.44
CA ASP A 55 14.52 2.46 3.81
C ASP A 55 15.50 1.60 4.61
N MET A 56 15.91 0.47 4.05
CA MET A 56 16.80 -0.51 4.70
C MET A 56 18.23 0.01 4.96
N LEU A 57 18.61 1.15 4.38
CA LEU A 57 19.93 1.77 4.59
C LEU A 57 19.88 2.98 5.54
N SER A 58 18.69 3.42 5.92
CA SER A 58 18.51 4.48 6.91
C SER A 58 17.46 4.05 7.95
N ASP A 59 17.07 4.93 8.85
CA ASP A 59 15.98 4.65 9.80
C ASP A 59 14.65 5.28 9.34
N LEU A 60 14.55 5.65 8.04
CA LEU A 60 13.37 6.34 7.52
C LEU A 60 12.22 5.37 7.28
N LYS A 61 11.02 5.76 7.74
CA LYS A 61 9.81 4.95 7.65
C LYS A 61 8.59 5.78 7.28
N PHE A 62 7.86 5.32 6.28
CA PHE A 62 6.58 5.88 5.87
C PHE A 62 5.47 4.87 6.11
N HIS A 63 4.32 5.39 6.56
CA HIS A 63 3.13 4.62 6.85
C HIS A 63 1.93 5.36 6.26
N ASP A 64 1.11 4.64 5.50
CA ASP A 64 -0.18 5.10 5.00
C ASP A 64 -1.23 4.00 5.16
N TRP A 65 -2.50 4.36 5.13
CA TRP A 65 -3.60 3.43 5.32
C TRP A 65 -4.88 3.91 4.64
N GLY A 66 -5.74 2.97 4.29
CA GLY A 66 -7.08 3.26 3.76
C GLY A 66 -8.14 2.41 4.43
N ASP A 67 -9.27 3.04 4.76
CA ASP A 67 -10.45 2.43 5.38
C ASP A 67 -11.70 2.73 4.55
N TYR A 68 -12.43 1.67 4.19
CA TYR A 68 -13.61 1.74 3.34
C TYR A 68 -14.92 1.60 4.13
N VAL A 69 -14.88 1.09 5.37
CA VAL A 69 -16.10 0.77 6.14
C VAL A 69 -16.33 1.78 7.26
N GLY A 70 -15.31 2.44 7.77
CA GLY A 70 -15.43 3.39 8.88
C GLY A 70 -16.30 4.61 8.59
N TYR A 71 -16.46 4.98 7.31
CA TYR A 71 -17.16 6.21 6.90
C TYR A 71 -18.20 6.03 5.78
N ASP A 72 -18.27 4.85 5.14
CA ASP A 72 -19.16 4.59 4.01
C ASP A 72 -20.29 3.61 4.38
N LYS A 73 -21.51 3.91 3.92
CA LYS A 73 -22.74 3.13 4.20
C LYS A 73 -23.14 2.21 3.05
N ARG A 74 -22.39 2.18 1.95
CA ARG A 74 -22.62 1.26 0.83
C ARG A 74 -22.48 -0.21 1.26
N HIS A 75 -22.92 -1.10 0.39
CA HIS A 75 -22.82 -2.54 0.64
C HIS A 75 -21.35 -2.99 0.70
N LYS A 76 -21.05 -3.92 1.62
CA LYS A 76 -19.69 -4.39 1.87
C LYS A 76 -19.06 -5.03 0.62
N GLU A 77 -19.86 -5.65 -0.25
CA GLU A 77 -19.38 -6.19 -1.52
C GLU A 77 -18.91 -5.08 -2.48
N GLU A 78 -19.65 -3.96 -2.57
CA GLU A 78 -19.28 -2.82 -3.42
C GLU A 78 -17.98 -2.17 -2.93
N LEU A 79 -17.86 -1.98 -1.62
CA LEU A 79 -16.67 -1.43 -0.98
C LEU A 79 -15.45 -2.34 -1.16
N ALA A 80 -15.65 -3.67 -1.12
CA ALA A 80 -14.57 -4.62 -1.36
C ALA A 80 -14.06 -4.56 -2.80
N LEU A 81 -14.96 -4.43 -3.78
CA LEU A 81 -14.57 -4.28 -5.19
C LEU A 81 -13.79 -2.99 -5.43
N GLU A 82 -14.23 -1.88 -4.83
CA GLU A 82 -13.51 -0.61 -4.89
C GLU A 82 -12.12 -0.71 -4.26
N MET A 83 -12.03 -1.29 -3.06
CA MET A 83 -10.76 -1.54 -2.39
C MET A 83 -9.81 -2.39 -3.25
N ILE A 84 -10.32 -3.40 -3.96
CA ILE A 84 -9.51 -4.24 -4.85
C ILE A 84 -8.99 -3.44 -6.04
N ASP A 85 -9.83 -2.65 -6.70
CA ASP A 85 -9.42 -1.75 -7.79
C ASP A 85 -8.33 -0.77 -7.33
N HIS A 86 -8.51 -0.23 -6.13
CA HIS A 86 -7.59 0.68 -5.46
C HIS A 86 -6.23 0.02 -5.17
N LEU A 87 -6.24 -1.20 -4.64
CA LEU A 87 -5.02 -1.97 -4.41
C LEU A 87 -4.29 -2.31 -5.72
N HIS A 88 -5.00 -2.63 -6.80
CA HIS A 88 -4.37 -2.87 -8.11
C HIS A 88 -3.62 -1.62 -8.61
N ARG A 89 -4.24 -0.45 -8.54
CA ARG A 89 -3.57 0.83 -8.88
C ARG A 89 -2.37 1.09 -7.99
N LEU A 90 -2.52 0.89 -6.68
CA LEU A 90 -1.44 1.05 -5.73
C LEU A 90 -0.24 0.15 -6.08
N PHE A 91 -0.44 -1.16 -6.23
CA PHE A 91 0.64 -2.09 -6.55
C PHE A 91 1.32 -1.76 -7.88
N HIS A 92 0.54 -1.38 -8.88
CA HIS A 92 1.08 -0.94 -10.17
C HIS A 92 1.97 0.30 -10.00
N ALA A 93 1.53 1.30 -9.25
CA ALA A 93 2.31 2.50 -8.99
C ALA A 93 3.59 2.20 -8.18
N LEU A 94 3.51 1.35 -7.15
CA LEU A 94 4.66 0.93 -6.35
C LEU A 94 5.73 0.21 -7.21
N LEU A 95 5.31 -0.51 -8.24
CA LEU A 95 6.18 -1.21 -9.18
C LEU A 95 6.82 -0.30 -10.22
N GLU A 96 6.07 0.65 -10.76
CA GLU A 96 6.54 1.47 -11.88
C GLU A 96 7.29 2.71 -11.42
N LYS A 97 6.76 3.44 -10.43
CA LYS A 97 7.29 4.75 -10.04
C LYS A 97 8.55 4.60 -9.22
N GLN A 98 9.47 5.55 -9.31
CA GLN A 98 10.60 5.60 -8.38
C GLN A 98 10.16 6.26 -7.09
N PHE A 99 10.59 5.73 -5.94
CA PHE A 99 10.24 6.23 -4.62
C PHE A 99 11.47 6.66 -3.85
N ARG A 100 11.32 7.65 -2.97
CA ARG A 100 12.30 7.98 -1.94
C ARG A 100 11.61 8.40 -0.65
N LEU A 101 12.27 8.12 0.47
CA LEU A 101 11.86 8.63 1.77
C LEU A 101 12.66 9.87 2.13
N GLN A 102 12.01 10.83 2.79
CA GLN A 102 12.64 12.03 3.33
C GLN A 102 12.24 12.25 4.79
N LYS A 103 13.14 12.82 5.59
CA LYS A 103 12.78 13.22 6.96
C LYS A 103 11.63 14.21 6.97
N GLY A 104 10.55 13.86 7.66
CA GLY A 104 9.46 14.77 7.96
C GLY A 104 9.97 15.92 8.83
N ARG A 105 9.59 17.16 8.51
CA ARG A 105 9.87 18.34 9.33
C ARG A 105 8.57 18.89 9.90
N THR A 106 7.96 18.18 10.84
CA THR A 106 6.79 18.69 11.55
C THR A 106 6.97 18.54 13.05
N PHE A 107 6.78 19.63 13.78
CA PHE A 107 7.11 19.79 15.20
C PHE A 107 6.28 18.90 16.16
N PHE A 108 5.28 18.16 15.66
CA PHE A 108 4.30 17.44 16.49
C PHE A 108 4.01 16.00 16.07
N ILE A 109 4.37 15.58 14.85
CA ILE A 109 4.22 14.20 14.36
C ILE A 109 5.41 13.93 13.43
N ALA A 110 6.34 13.09 13.86
CA ALA A 110 7.46 12.65 13.04
C ALA A 110 7.01 11.49 12.16
N SER A 111 6.25 11.77 11.10
CA SER A 111 6.14 10.85 9.97
C SER A 111 7.14 11.27 8.91
N ASP A 112 8.03 10.36 8.52
CA ASP A 112 8.86 10.60 7.33
C ASP A 112 7.94 10.69 6.11
N LYS A 113 8.37 11.46 5.11
CA LYS A 113 7.63 11.65 3.87
C LYS A 113 8.02 10.60 2.87
N CYS A 114 7.04 10.10 2.14
CA CYS A 114 7.26 9.34 0.92
C CYS A 114 7.05 10.28 -0.27
N GLU A 115 7.96 10.24 -1.23
CA GLU A 115 7.82 10.93 -2.51
C GLU A 115 8.03 9.94 -3.65
N TRP A 116 7.34 10.18 -4.76
CA TRP A 116 7.52 9.45 -6.00
C TRP A 116 7.86 10.38 -7.17
N LEU A 117 8.54 9.82 -8.18
CA LEU A 117 8.96 10.56 -9.36
C LEU A 117 7.88 10.50 -10.45
N ILE A 118 7.30 11.67 -10.76
CA ILE A 118 6.31 11.86 -11.82
C ILE A 118 6.79 13.00 -12.73
N ASP A 119 6.88 12.75 -14.04
CA ASP A 119 7.33 13.71 -15.04
C ASP A 119 8.64 14.44 -14.68
N GLY A 120 9.59 13.69 -14.11
CA GLY A 120 10.90 14.19 -13.68
C GLY A 120 10.87 15.03 -12.39
N LYS A 121 9.72 15.12 -11.71
CA LYS A 121 9.55 15.83 -10.44
C LYS A 121 9.22 14.87 -9.32
N TRP A 122 9.86 15.08 -8.17
CA TRP A 122 9.47 14.40 -6.94
C TRP A 122 8.26 15.10 -6.36
N ILE A 123 7.17 14.36 -6.17
CA ILE A 123 5.96 14.85 -5.51
C ILE A 123 5.66 13.97 -4.30
N GLU A 124 5.02 14.54 -3.28
CA GLU A 124 4.61 13.79 -2.10
C GLU A 124 3.65 12.68 -2.52
N PHE A 125 3.89 11.47 -2.04
CA PHE A 125 3.02 10.34 -2.32
C PHE A 125 1.67 10.59 -1.63
N ASN A 126 0.61 10.53 -2.42
CA ASN A 126 -0.76 10.49 -1.95
C ASN A 126 -1.45 9.38 -2.73
N TYR A 127 -2.07 8.43 -2.02
CA TYR A 127 -2.80 7.35 -2.65
C TYR A 127 -3.89 7.86 -3.62
N GLY A 128 -4.52 9.01 -3.34
CA GLY A 128 -5.51 9.62 -4.23
C GLY A 128 -5.00 10.01 -5.62
N ASP A 129 -3.67 10.05 -5.80
CA ASP A 129 -3.00 10.38 -7.06
C ASP A 129 -2.49 9.13 -7.82
N THR A 130 -2.84 7.92 -7.35
CA THR A 130 -2.49 6.61 -7.98
C THR A 130 -3.39 6.20 -9.13
#